data_AF-A0A257S6D3-F1
#
_entry.id   AF-A0A257S6D3-F1
#
_cell.length_a   1.000
_cell.length_b   1.000
_cell.length_c   1.000
_cell.angle_alpha   90.00
_cell.angle_beta   90.00
_cell.angle_gamma   90.00
#
_symmetry.space_group_name_H-M   'P 1'
#
loop_
_entity.id
_entity.type
_entity.pdbx_description
1 polymer ?
#
loop_
_entity_poly.entity_id
_entity_poly.type
_entity_poly.pdbx_seq_one_letter_code
_entity_poly.pdbx_strand_id
1 'polypeptide(L)'
;MRPRAEQRGFALAVSIFALVIIAALITGIFFAARQEMKMGENSLSAQQAFNAADAGISNAIANWDMGWNNLATNGTATFNGSLPSGTGTYSGTVQRLNPQLFFVQVTGTAQNSLATRTLGALSRLLIMQISIKGAVTTQGSLTIGGSAFIDGVDTSPSGWACPATSDTMPGIATGDSAGITTSGCSNYSCVQGSPKILNDTSITDSTFLKFGDLNWNSLVAMATKVYSSSYQASDFAPVGTATTCTTSVQDNWGDPMVPASVPGCSNYFPIIYVNGDFSAQGGYGQGILI
;
A
#
# COMPACT_ATOMS: atom_id res chain seq x y z
N MET A 1 47.79 55.26 74.56
CA MET A 1 47.24 53.90 74.35
C MET A 1 45.77 54.03 73.99
N ARG A 2 45.38 53.69 72.75
CA ARG A 2 43.99 53.73 72.29
C ARG A 2 43.30 52.40 72.66
N PRO A 3 42.11 52.40 73.28
CA PRO A 3 41.43 51.16 73.64
C PRO A 3 40.96 50.44 72.37
N ARG A 4 41.26 49.14 72.27
CA ARG A 4 40.75 48.25 71.22
C ARG A 4 39.26 48.03 71.48
N ALA A 5 38.41 48.48 70.56
CA ALA A 5 36.98 48.19 70.60
C ALA A 5 36.75 46.69 70.39
N GLU A 6 36.20 46.01 71.38
CA GLU A 6 35.82 44.60 71.30
C GLU A 6 34.56 44.45 70.42
N GLN A 7 34.76 44.19 69.13
CA GLN A 7 33.70 43.74 68.22
C GLN A 7 33.50 42.23 68.35
N ARG A 8 32.94 41.75 69.47
CA ARG A 8 32.73 40.30 69.70
C ARG A 8 31.29 39.79 69.55
N GLY A 9 30.30 40.67 69.33
CA GLY A 9 28.89 40.28 69.16
C GLY A 9 28.32 40.37 67.73
N PHE A 10 28.83 41.27 66.89
CA PHE A 10 28.22 41.56 65.57
C PHE A 10 28.62 40.57 64.47
N ALA A 11 29.84 40.02 64.55
CA ALA A 11 30.36 39.11 63.53
C ALA A 11 29.55 37.81 63.40
N LEU A 12 29.02 37.27 64.52
CA LEU A 12 28.21 36.06 64.51
C LEU A 12 26.88 36.27 63.77
N ALA A 13 26.17 37.38 64.06
CA ALA A 13 24.89 37.69 63.46
C ALA A 13 25.02 37.93 61.93
N VAL A 14 26.06 38.65 61.51
CA VAL A 14 26.36 38.86 60.08
C VAL A 14 26.70 37.55 59.38
N SER A 15 27.45 36.65 60.03
CA SER A 15 27.80 35.34 59.46
C SER A 15 26.57 34.46 59.28
N ILE A 16 25.66 34.42 60.26
CA ILE A 16 24.41 33.65 60.16
C ILE A 16 23.52 34.22 59.05
N PHE A 17 23.38 35.54 58.97
CA PHE A 17 22.60 36.19 57.91
C PHE A 17 23.18 35.91 56.53
N ALA A 18 24.51 35.99 56.37
CA ALA A 18 25.19 35.63 55.13
C ALA A 18 24.96 34.16 54.74
N LEU A 19 25.03 33.23 55.70
CA LEU A 19 24.75 31.81 55.46
C LEU A 19 23.31 31.57 55.00
N VAL A 20 22.33 32.25 55.59
CA VAL A 20 20.92 32.14 55.18
C VAL A 20 20.72 32.66 53.76
N ILE A 21 21.35 33.79 53.40
CA ILE A 21 21.28 34.32 52.03
C ILE A 21 21.92 33.35 51.04
N ILE A 22 23.10 32.81 51.36
CA ILE A 22 23.78 31.83 50.50
C ILE A 22 22.91 30.57 50.34
N ALA A 23 22.32 30.06 51.42
CA ALA A 23 21.41 28.91 51.37
C ALA A 23 20.17 29.18 50.50
N ALA A 24 19.57 30.38 50.62
CA ALA A 24 18.43 30.79 49.81
C ALA A 24 18.80 30.91 48.32
N LEU A 25 19.96 31.49 48.00
CA LEU A 25 20.48 31.60 46.63
C LEU A 25 20.75 30.22 46.00
N ILE A 26 21.45 29.34 46.74
CA ILE A 26 21.74 27.98 46.28
C ILE A 26 20.43 27.23 46.00
N THR A 27 19.45 27.35 46.90
CA THR A 27 18.12 26.73 46.73
C THR A 27 17.41 27.26 45.48
N GLY A 28 17.47 28.58 45.24
CA GLY A 28 16.91 29.20 44.04
C GLY A 28 17.52 28.67 42.75
N ILE A 29 18.86 28.54 42.70
CA ILE A 29 19.58 28.00 41.54
C ILE A 29 19.22 26.52 41.30
N PHE A 30 19.21 25.70 42.35
CA PHE A 30 18.85 24.27 42.22
C PHE A 30 17.40 24.08 41.75
N PHE A 31 16.48 24.93 42.21
CA PHE A 31 15.09 24.88 41.78
C PHE A 31 14.96 25.23 40.28
N ALA A 32 15.60 26.31 39.83
CA ALA A 32 15.62 26.71 38.43
C ALA A 32 16.22 25.62 37.53
N ALA A 33 17.38 25.06 37.92
CA ALA A 33 18.03 23.98 37.18
C ALA A 33 17.15 22.72 37.07
N ARG A 34 16.40 22.37 38.13
CA ARG A 34 15.44 21.25 38.07
C ARG A 34 14.27 21.52 37.13
N GLN A 35 13.80 22.76 37.01
CA GLN A 35 12.76 23.10 36.06
C GLN A 35 13.25 22.96 34.62
N GLU A 36 14.46 23.45 34.32
CA GLU A 36 15.06 23.33 32.98
C GLU A 36 15.26 21.87 32.57
N MET A 37 15.77 21.01 33.47
CA MET A 37 15.91 19.58 33.19
C MET A 37 14.56 18.93 32.87
N LYS A 38 13.52 19.20 33.67
CA LYS A 38 12.18 18.68 33.41
C LYS A 38 11.58 19.20 32.11
N MET A 39 11.79 20.48 31.78
CA MET A 39 11.36 21.03 30.50
C MET A 39 12.09 20.37 29.33
N GLY A 40 13.39 20.12 29.46
CA GLY A 40 14.19 19.40 28.47
C GLY A 40 13.70 17.95 28.27
N GLU A 41 13.50 17.21 29.35
CA GLU A 41 12.96 15.84 29.30
C GLU A 41 11.56 15.79 28.68
N ASN A 42 10.69 16.72 29.06
CA ASN A 42 9.34 16.82 28.50
C ASN A 42 9.36 17.17 27.02
N SER A 43 10.24 18.10 26.61
CA SER A 43 10.41 18.48 25.21
C SER A 43 10.94 17.32 24.37
N LEU A 44 11.95 16.60 24.86
CA LEU A 44 12.50 15.42 24.22
C LEU A 44 11.45 14.30 24.10
N SER A 45 10.74 14.02 25.19
CA SER A 45 9.68 13.00 25.21
C SER A 45 8.56 13.36 24.23
N ALA A 46 8.16 14.64 24.16
CA ALA A 46 7.16 15.10 23.20
C ALA A 46 7.61 14.91 21.74
N GLN A 47 8.88 15.18 21.44
CA GLN A 47 9.44 14.95 20.09
C GLN A 47 9.51 13.46 19.76
N GLN A 48 9.92 12.61 20.71
CA GLN A 48 9.95 11.15 20.53
C GLN A 48 8.55 10.59 20.27
N ALA A 49 7.55 11.03 21.04
CA ALA A 49 6.16 10.63 20.83
C ALA A 49 5.63 11.07 19.45
N PHE A 50 5.97 12.28 19.00
CA PHE A 50 5.63 12.76 17.66
C PHE A 50 6.28 11.89 16.56
N ASN A 51 7.59 11.65 16.66
CA ASN A 51 8.32 10.83 15.70
C ASN A 51 7.77 9.39 15.64
N ALA A 52 7.36 8.83 16.80
CA ALA A 52 6.72 7.51 16.84
C ALA A 52 5.38 7.50 16.11
N ALA A 53 4.54 8.53 16.31
CA ALA A 53 3.25 8.64 15.63
C ALA A 53 3.42 8.80 14.11
N ASP A 54 4.35 9.65 13.67
CA ASP A 54 4.63 9.91 12.26
C ASP A 54 5.21 8.67 11.55
N ALA A 55 6.13 7.96 12.21
CA ALA A 55 6.64 6.68 11.73
C ALA A 55 5.54 5.63 11.60
N GLY A 56 4.59 5.59 12.55
CA GLY A 56 3.44 4.68 12.47
C GLY A 56 2.51 4.98 11.30
N ILE A 57 2.24 6.25 10.99
CA ILE A 57 1.47 6.63 9.78
C ILE A 57 2.22 6.17 8.53
N SER A 58 3.51 6.51 8.44
CA SER A 58 4.35 6.15 7.29
C SER A 58 4.43 4.64 7.09
N ASN A 59 4.57 3.87 8.18
CA ASN A 59 4.63 2.42 8.14
C ASN A 59 3.29 1.81 7.69
N ALA A 60 2.17 2.32 8.19
CA ALA A 60 0.83 1.85 7.80
C ALA A 60 0.55 2.07 6.31
N ILE A 61 0.98 3.21 5.77
CA ILE A 61 0.83 3.50 4.33
C ILE A 61 1.78 2.62 3.50
N ALA A 62 3.03 2.47 3.93
CA ALA A 62 4.03 1.68 3.20
C ALA A 62 3.77 0.17 3.22
N ASN A 63 3.23 -0.34 4.32
CA ASN A 63 2.90 -1.76 4.52
C ASN A 63 1.39 -1.93 4.64
N TRP A 64 0.66 -1.34 3.70
CA TRP A 64 -0.79 -1.39 3.67
C TRP A 64 -1.29 -2.84 3.67
N ASP A 65 -2.14 -3.20 4.64
CA ASP A 65 -2.77 -4.50 4.68
C ASP A 65 -3.99 -4.52 3.75
N MET A 66 -3.98 -5.41 2.75
CA MET A 66 -5.10 -5.57 1.81
C MET A 66 -6.41 -5.94 2.51
N GLY A 67 -6.36 -6.56 3.70
CA GLY A 67 -7.52 -6.85 4.53
C GLY A 67 -8.29 -5.58 4.94
N TRP A 68 -7.61 -4.42 5.06
CA TRP A 68 -8.27 -3.16 5.37
C TRP A 68 -9.24 -2.71 4.27
N ASN A 69 -9.01 -3.11 3.02
CA ASN A 69 -9.89 -2.79 1.89
C ASN A 69 -11.27 -3.47 2.00
N ASN A 70 -11.36 -4.54 2.80
CA ASN A 70 -12.59 -5.30 3.05
C ASN A 70 -13.36 -4.85 4.29
N LEU A 71 -12.88 -3.83 5.01
CA LEU A 71 -13.63 -3.25 6.13
C LEU A 71 -14.98 -2.72 5.64
N ALA A 72 -16.03 -2.90 6.45
CA ALA A 72 -17.30 -2.21 6.22
C ALA A 72 -17.08 -0.68 6.29
N THR A 73 -17.98 0.11 5.68
CA THR A 73 -17.97 1.57 5.88
C THR A 73 -18.11 1.88 7.37
N ASN A 74 -17.24 2.76 7.88
CA ASN A 74 -16.97 3.05 9.29
C ASN A 74 -16.35 1.92 10.12
N GLY A 75 -16.03 0.78 9.50
CA GLY A 75 -15.27 -0.30 10.11
C GLY A 75 -13.83 0.12 10.39
N THR A 76 -13.26 -0.44 11.46
CA THR A 76 -11.95 -0.08 11.98
C THR A 76 -11.09 -1.31 12.16
N ALA A 77 -9.83 -1.23 11.72
CA ALA A 77 -8.77 -2.19 12.05
C ALA A 77 -7.73 -1.50 12.94
N THR A 78 -7.04 -2.28 13.77
CA THR A 78 -5.97 -1.78 14.64
C THR A 78 -4.62 -2.33 14.20
N PHE A 79 -3.57 -1.54 14.37
CA PHE A 79 -2.19 -1.98 14.16
C PHE A 79 -1.28 -1.35 15.23
N ASN A 80 -0.11 -1.93 15.44
CA ASN A 80 0.86 -1.42 16.38
C ASN A 80 2.28 -1.74 15.91
N GLY A 81 3.25 -1.08 16.52
CA GLY A 81 4.65 -1.31 16.22
C GLY A 81 5.57 -0.48 17.11
N SER A 82 6.86 -0.59 16.83
CA SER A 82 7.91 0.15 17.54
C SER A 82 8.88 0.79 16.55
N LEU A 83 9.49 1.89 16.99
CA LEU A 83 10.58 2.51 16.25
C LEU A 83 11.80 1.57 16.26
N PRO A 84 12.52 1.40 15.13
CA PRO A 84 13.73 0.58 15.09
C PRO A 84 14.82 1.03 16.08
N SER A 85 14.86 2.32 16.41
CA SER A 85 15.75 2.90 17.41
C SER A 85 15.38 2.56 18.87
N GLY A 86 14.22 1.96 19.11
CA GLY A 86 13.70 1.68 20.46
C GLY A 86 13.25 2.93 21.23
N THR A 87 13.22 4.10 20.60
CA THR A 87 12.93 5.39 21.27
C THR A 87 11.44 5.69 21.44
N GLY A 88 10.56 4.76 21.05
CA GLY A 88 9.12 4.89 21.21
C GLY A 88 8.34 3.79 20.51
N THR A 89 7.06 3.70 20.82
CA THR A 89 6.10 2.75 20.25
C THR A 89 4.94 3.50 19.64
N TYR A 90 4.23 2.88 18.71
CA TYR A 90 3.00 3.43 18.15
C TYR A 90 1.88 2.39 18.14
N SER A 91 0.66 2.88 18.29
CA SER A 91 -0.57 2.12 18.11
C SER A 91 -1.52 2.97 17.28
N GLY A 92 -2.10 2.39 16.24
CA GLY A 92 -2.97 3.10 15.34
C GLY A 92 -4.21 2.33 14.96
N THR A 93 -5.12 3.06 14.33
CA THR A 93 -6.34 2.54 13.75
C THR A 93 -6.45 2.98 12.30
N VAL A 94 -6.97 2.10 11.46
CA VAL A 94 -7.38 2.39 10.09
C VAL A 94 -8.90 2.29 10.04
N GLN A 95 -9.57 3.40 9.77
CA GLN A 95 -11.02 3.45 9.63
C GLN A 95 -11.39 3.69 8.17
N ARG A 96 -12.25 2.85 7.62
CA ARG A 96 -12.80 3.06 6.28
C ARG A 96 -13.91 4.11 6.33
N LEU A 97 -13.72 5.27 5.72
CA LEU A 97 -14.73 6.33 5.70
C LEU A 97 -15.74 6.12 4.57
N ASN A 98 -15.28 5.66 3.41
CA ASN A 98 -16.11 5.31 2.25
C ASN A 98 -15.37 4.25 1.39
N PRO A 99 -15.86 3.85 0.20
CA PRO A 99 -15.19 2.85 -0.62
C PRO A 99 -13.72 3.13 -0.96
N GLN A 100 -13.30 4.40 -1.01
CA GLN A 100 -11.97 4.84 -1.44
C GLN A 100 -11.20 5.65 -0.40
N LEU A 101 -11.81 6.12 0.69
CA LEU A 101 -11.18 6.98 1.69
C LEU A 101 -11.02 6.23 3.01
N PHE A 102 -9.82 6.34 3.57
CA PHE A 102 -9.46 5.76 4.85
C PHE A 102 -8.82 6.82 5.74
N PHE A 103 -9.21 6.83 7.01
CA PHE A 103 -8.57 7.63 8.04
C PHE A 103 -7.62 6.76 8.85
N VAL A 104 -6.34 7.10 8.82
CA VAL A 104 -5.29 6.45 9.60
C VAL A 104 -4.99 7.36 10.78
N GLN A 105 -5.34 6.91 11.98
CA GLN A 105 -5.04 7.63 13.22
C GLN A 105 -3.99 6.86 14.00
N VAL A 106 -2.92 7.51 14.41
CA VAL A 106 -1.81 6.87 15.13
C VAL A 106 -1.49 7.65 16.39
N THR A 107 -1.41 6.94 17.51
CA THR A 107 -0.88 7.44 18.76
C THR A 107 0.52 6.89 18.97
N GLY A 108 1.50 7.79 18.97
CA GLY A 108 2.88 7.51 19.35
C GLY A 108 3.11 7.79 20.82
N THR A 109 3.87 6.90 21.46
CA THR A 109 4.24 6.96 22.87
C THR A 109 5.77 6.98 22.96
N ALA A 110 6.32 7.95 23.69
CA ALA A 110 7.76 7.99 23.96
C ALA A 110 8.20 6.77 24.77
N GLN A 111 9.47 6.37 24.66
CA GLN A 111 10.00 5.18 25.35
C GLN A 111 9.77 5.19 26.86
N ASN A 112 9.85 6.37 27.48
CA ASN A 112 9.65 6.56 28.92
C ASN A 112 8.16 6.70 29.31
N SER A 113 7.24 6.60 28.36
CA SER A 113 5.79 6.78 28.52
C SER A 113 5.38 8.13 29.14
N LEU A 114 6.27 9.13 29.15
CA LEU A 114 5.99 10.46 29.71
C LEU A 114 5.21 11.36 28.75
N ALA A 115 5.20 11.03 27.46
CA ALA A 115 4.50 11.79 26.44
C ALA A 115 3.84 10.88 25.41
N THR A 116 2.66 11.31 24.97
CA THR A 116 1.92 10.70 23.86
C THR A 116 1.56 11.78 22.85
N ARG A 117 1.56 11.44 21.56
CA ARG A 117 1.11 12.31 20.48
C ARG A 117 0.23 11.51 19.54
N THR A 118 -0.92 12.07 19.18
CA THR A 118 -1.84 11.47 18.22
C THR A 118 -1.82 12.29 16.95
N LEU A 119 -1.60 11.63 15.82
CA LEU A 119 -1.63 12.19 14.48
C LEU A 119 -2.71 11.47 13.66
N GLY A 120 -3.22 12.16 12.64
CA GLY A 120 -4.22 11.62 11.73
C GLY A 120 -3.85 11.93 10.28
N ALA A 121 -4.03 10.95 9.40
CA ALA A 121 -3.83 11.10 7.97
C ALA A 121 -5.06 10.58 7.22
N LEU A 122 -5.48 11.32 6.19
CA LEU A 122 -6.46 10.86 5.22
C LEU A 122 -5.72 10.24 4.04
N SER A 123 -6.07 9.01 3.72
CA SER A 123 -5.51 8.27 2.58
C SER A 123 -6.63 7.91 1.61
N ARG A 124 -6.31 7.97 0.31
CA ARG A 124 -7.22 7.58 -0.77
C ARG A 124 -6.68 6.35 -1.47
N LEU A 125 -7.50 5.30 -1.53
CA LEU A 125 -7.27 4.13 -2.34
C LEU A 125 -7.45 4.51 -3.81
N LEU A 126 -6.37 4.42 -4.58
CA LEU A 126 -6.39 4.58 -6.03
C LEU A 126 -6.86 3.27 -6.63
N ILE A 127 -8.06 3.28 -7.21
CA ILE A 127 -8.61 2.14 -7.93
C ILE A 127 -8.18 2.26 -9.39
N MET A 128 -7.58 1.21 -9.91
CA MET A 128 -7.20 1.12 -11.32
C MET A 128 -8.46 1.18 -12.20
N GLN A 129 -8.48 2.12 -13.15
CA GLN A 129 -9.56 2.21 -14.12
C GLN A 129 -9.10 1.67 -15.47
N ILE A 130 -9.52 0.46 -15.82
CA ILE A 130 -9.26 -0.15 -17.14
C ILE A 130 -10.50 0.05 -18.01
N SER A 131 -10.33 0.67 -19.18
CA SER A 131 -11.37 0.75 -20.20
C SER A 131 -11.20 -0.40 -21.19
N ILE A 132 -11.89 -1.50 -20.93
CA ILE A 132 -11.97 -2.65 -21.85
C ILE A 132 -13.09 -2.36 -22.84
N LYS A 133 -12.78 -2.33 -24.14
CA LYS A 133 -13.74 -1.98 -25.21
C LYS A 133 -14.21 -3.18 -26.03
N GLY A 134 -13.69 -4.35 -25.73
CA GLY A 134 -14.01 -5.64 -26.35
C GLY A 134 -13.23 -6.75 -25.67
N ALA A 135 -13.51 -8.01 -26.00
CA ALA A 135 -12.82 -9.16 -25.41
C ALA A 135 -11.29 -9.05 -25.57
N VAL A 136 -10.84 -8.53 -26.72
CA VAL A 136 -9.47 -8.09 -26.95
C VAL A 136 -9.49 -6.62 -27.34
N THR A 137 -8.75 -5.78 -26.62
CA THR A 137 -8.51 -4.38 -27.00
C THR A 137 -7.04 -4.22 -27.39
N THR A 138 -6.75 -3.79 -28.61
CA THR A 138 -5.37 -3.66 -29.13
C THR A 138 -5.17 -2.37 -29.94
N GLN A 139 -4.01 -1.74 -29.81
CA GLN A 139 -3.59 -0.67 -30.71
C GLN A 139 -2.72 -1.19 -31.86
N GLY A 140 -1.88 -2.21 -31.59
CA GLY A 140 -0.93 -2.75 -32.56
C GLY A 140 -1.50 -3.89 -33.40
N SER A 141 -0.63 -4.45 -34.25
CA SER A 141 -0.96 -5.63 -35.06
C SER A 141 -1.34 -6.82 -34.20
N LEU A 142 -2.40 -7.54 -34.62
CA LEU A 142 -2.89 -8.74 -33.94
C LEU A 142 -2.88 -9.90 -34.93
N THR A 143 -2.27 -11.02 -34.56
CA THR A 143 -2.31 -12.25 -35.36
C THR A 143 -3.07 -13.32 -34.59
N ILE A 144 -4.13 -13.85 -35.18
CA ILE A 144 -4.95 -14.93 -34.59
C ILE A 144 -4.65 -16.20 -35.37
N GLY A 145 -4.12 -17.23 -34.70
CA GLY A 145 -3.68 -18.46 -35.34
C GLY A 145 -4.02 -19.72 -34.56
N GLY A 146 -3.88 -20.87 -35.24
CA GLY A 146 -4.04 -22.19 -34.61
C GLY A 146 -5.48 -22.42 -34.14
N SER A 147 -5.64 -22.79 -32.86
CA SER A 147 -6.93 -23.04 -32.21
C SER A 147 -7.40 -21.89 -31.31
N ALA A 148 -6.85 -20.68 -31.48
CA ALA A 148 -7.25 -19.53 -30.70
C ALA A 148 -8.72 -19.16 -30.95
N PHE A 149 -9.43 -18.78 -29.89
CA PHE A 149 -10.82 -18.34 -29.92
C PHE A 149 -10.98 -17.10 -29.04
N ILE A 150 -11.70 -16.10 -29.55
CA ILE A 150 -11.98 -14.84 -28.84
C ILE A 150 -13.48 -14.78 -28.59
N ASP A 151 -13.88 -14.64 -27.33
CA ASP A 151 -15.28 -14.57 -26.94
C ASP A 151 -15.58 -13.27 -26.18
N GLY A 152 -16.44 -12.44 -26.76
CA GLY A 152 -16.98 -11.22 -26.14
C GLY A 152 -18.38 -11.39 -25.54
N VAL A 153 -18.90 -12.62 -25.48
CA VAL A 153 -20.19 -12.90 -24.84
C VAL A 153 -19.99 -13.01 -23.34
N ASP A 154 -20.72 -12.18 -22.61
CA ASP A 154 -20.81 -12.29 -21.16
C ASP A 154 -21.63 -13.54 -20.80
N THR A 155 -20.99 -14.47 -20.11
CA THR A 155 -21.62 -15.71 -19.65
C THR A 155 -21.28 -15.91 -18.17
N SER A 156 -22.22 -16.46 -17.41
CA SER A 156 -21.97 -16.84 -16.02
C SER A 156 -21.31 -18.23 -16.00
N PRO A 157 -20.03 -18.35 -15.63
CA PRO A 157 -19.36 -19.65 -15.63
C PRO A 157 -19.93 -20.56 -14.55
N SER A 158 -19.90 -21.86 -14.80
CA SER A 158 -20.40 -22.84 -13.82
C SER A 158 -19.64 -22.73 -12.49
N GLY A 159 -20.38 -22.73 -11.38
CA GLY A 159 -19.81 -22.60 -10.03
C GLY A 159 -19.59 -21.16 -9.55
N TRP A 160 -19.71 -20.16 -10.42
CA TRP A 160 -19.56 -18.75 -10.04
C TRP A 160 -20.89 -18.11 -9.65
N ALA A 161 -20.85 -17.27 -8.61
CA ALA A 161 -21.97 -16.42 -8.22
C ALA A 161 -21.86 -15.04 -8.91
N CYS A 162 -22.10 -15.01 -10.22
CA CYS A 162 -22.04 -13.78 -11.00
C CYS A 162 -23.37 -13.01 -10.98
N PRO A 163 -23.35 -11.67 -11.13
CA PRO A 163 -24.52 -10.88 -11.49
C PRO A 163 -25.15 -11.34 -12.82
N ALA A 164 -26.31 -10.77 -13.17
CA ALA A 164 -26.92 -11.01 -14.46
C ALA A 164 -25.97 -10.61 -15.60
N THR A 165 -25.91 -11.44 -16.64
CA THR A 165 -25.07 -11.22 -17.82
C THR A 165 -25.48 -9.93 -18.54
N SER A 166 -24.49 -9.19 -18.99
CA SER A 166 -24.62 -7.98 -19.80
C SER A 166 -24.69 -8.30 -21.30
N ASP A 167 -24.86 -7.25 -22.11
CA ASP A 167 -24.86 -7.38 -23.57
C ASP A 167 -23.49 -7.86 -24.09
N THR A 168 -23.52 -8.62 -25.17
CA THR A 168 -22.31 -9.06 -25.87
C THR A 168 -21.46 -7.87 -26.29
N MET A 169 -20.20 -7.86 -25.85
CA MET A 169 -19.22 -6.85 -26.20
C MET A 169 -18.61 -7.13 -27.58
N PRO A 170 -17.89 -6.14 -28.17
CA PRO A 170 -17.10 -6.39 -29.35
C PRO A 170 -16.08 -7.52 -29.14
N GLY A 171 -15.83 -8.32 -30.17
CA GLY A 171 -14.82 -9.37 -30.07
C GLY A 171 -13.42 -8.77 -29.98
N ILE A 172 -13.08 -7.94 -30.97
CA ILE A 172 -11.81 -7.20 -31.01
C ILE A 172 -12.13 -5.71 -31.16
N ALA A 173 -11.57 -4.88 -30.30
CA ALA A 173 -11.60 -3.42 -30.42
C ALA A 173 -10.19 -2.91 -30.76
N THR A 174 -10.05 -2.18 -31.86
CA THR A 174 -8.75 -1.64 -32.29
C THR A 174 -8.86 -0.27 -32.95
N GLY A 175 -7.78 0.52 -32.90
CA GLY A 175 -7.68 1.77 -33.66
C GLY A 175 -7.50 1.55 -35.17
N ASP A 176 -6.95 0.40 -35.57
CA ASP A 176 -6.71 0.05 -36.97
C ASP A 176 -6.94 -1.44 -37.25
N SER A 177 -8.13 -1.76 -37.77
CA SER A 177 -8.49 -3.12 -38.17
C SER A 177 -7.65 -3.71 -39.31
N ALA A 178 -6.89 -2.91 -40.07
CA ALA A 178 -6.00 -3.43 -41.12
C ALA A 178 -4.80 -4.20 -40.56
N GLY A 179 -4.44 -3.96 -39.29
CA GLY A 179 -3.38 -4.68 -38.58
C GLY A 179 -3.80 -6.07 -38.07
N ILE A 180 -5.05 -6.49 -38.27
CA ILE A 180 -5.55 -7.79 -37.83
C ILE A 180 -5.33 -8.83 -38.93
N THR A 181 -4.58 -9.87 -38.61
CA THR A 181 -4.34 -11.01 -39.50
C THR A 181 -4.83 -12.31 -38.86
N THR A 182 -5.27 -13.24 -39.70
CA THR A 182 -5.79 -14.54 -39.25
C THR A 182 -5.13 -15.68 -40.00
N SER A 183 -4.87 -16.78 -39.31
CA SER A 183 -4.40 -18.05 -39.86
C SER A 183 -5.30 -19.17 -39.36
N GLY A 184 -6.11 -19.74 -40.25
CA GLY A 184 -7.11 -20.77 -39.89
C GLY A 184 -8.44 -20.22 -39.37
N CYS A 185 -8.65 -18.90 -39.37
CA CYS A 185 -9.87 -18.25 -38.89
C CYS A 185 -10.52 -17.38 -39.99
N SER A 186 -11.15 -18.04 -40.96
CA SER A 186 -11.81 -17.36 -42.09
C SER A 186 -12.99 -16.50 -41.64
N ASN A 187 -13.09 -15.27 -42.16
CA ASN A 187 -14.16 -14.32 -41.85
C ASN A 187 -14.38 -14.11 -40.34
N TYR A 188 -13.29 -14.19 -39.55
CA TYR A 188 -13.33 -14.06 -38.10
C TYR A 188 -14.31 -15.06 -37.45
N SER A 189 -14.38 -16.29 -37.96
CA SER A 189 -15.24 -17.36 -37.39
C SER A 189 -14.87 -17.73 -35.96
N CYS A 190 -13.59 -17.58 -35.60
CA CYS A 190 -13.04 -17.77 -34.25
C CYS A 190 -13.25 -16.57 -33.32
N VAL A 191 -13.93 -15.51 -33.77
CA VAL A 191 -14.20 -14.32 -32.99
C VAL A 191 -15.71 -14.19 -32.80
N GLN A 192 -16.14 -14.33 -31.56
CA GLN A 192 -17.51 -14.14 -31.11
C GLN A 192 -17.60 -12.79 -30.40
N GLY A 193 -18.54 -11.95 -30.83
CA GLY A 193 -18.70 -10.59 -30.33
C GLY A 193 -19.57 -9.77 -31.25
N SER A 194 -20.12 -8.67 -30.74
CA SER A 194 -21.04 -7.79 -31.47
C SER A 194 -20.58 -6.33 -31.38
N PRO A 195 -19.94 -5.77 -32.44
CA PRO A 195 -19.48 -6.45 -33.65
C PRO A 195 -18.27 -7.36 -33.40
N LYS A 196 -17.94 -8.23 -34.37
CA LYS A 196 -16.72 -9.07 -34.27
C LYS A 196 -15.45 -8.22 -34.17
N ILE A 197 -15.39 -7.16 -34.96
CA ILE A 197 -14.31 -6.17 -34.95
C ILE A 197 -14.95 -4.79 -34.86
N LEU A 198 -14.55 -4.03 -33.84
CA LEU A 198 -14.86 -2.63 -33.66
C LEU A 198 -13.62 -1.80 -33.98
N ASN A 199 -13.72 -0.92 -34.98
CA ASN A 199 -12.69 0.05 -35.27
C ASN A 199 -12.98 1.35 -34.50
N ASP A 200 -12.21 1.62 -33.44
CA ASP A 200 -12.37 2.75 -32.53
C ASP A 200 -11.06 3.56 -32.44
N THR A 201 -11.05 4.73 -33.08
CA THR A 201 -9.91 5.64 -33.15
C THR A 201 -9.58 6.33 -31.82
N SER A 202 -10.41 6.18 -30.80
CA SER A 202 -10.09 6.68 -29.45
C SER A 202 -9.21 5.72 -28.65
N ILE A 203 -8.93 4.51 -29.16
CA ILE A 203 -7.90 3.61 -28.63
C ILE A 203 -6.54 4.20 -28.97
N THR A 204 -5.81 4.62 -27.94
CA THR A 204 -4.49 5.28 -28.06
C THR A 204 -3.53 4.71 -27.02
N ASP A 205 -2.26 5.13 -27.02
CA ASP A 205 -1.29 4.76 -25.98
C ASP A 205 -1.83 4.98 -24.57
N SER A 206 -2.63 6.04 -24.38
CA SER A 206 -3.22 6.35 -23.07
C SER A 206 -4.18 5.26 -22.56
N THR A 207 -4.81 4.49 -23.46
CA THR A 207 -5.66 3.34 -23.11
C THR A 207 -4.87 2.23 -22.42
N PHE A 208 -3.56 2.12 -22.70
CA PHE A 208 -2.68 1.08 -22.17
C PHE A 208 -1.67 1.59 -21.14
N LEU A 209 -1.47 2.90 -21.05
CA LEU A 209 -0.44 3.51 -20.18
C LEU A 209 -1.02 4.37 -19.04
N LYS A 210 -2.34 4.63 -19.04
CA LYS A 210 -3.03 5.40 -17.98
C LYS A 210 -4.27 4.67 -17.49
N PHE A 211 -4.39 4.56 -16.17
CA PHE A 211 -5.44 3.79 -15.49
C PHE A 211 -6.12 4.64 -14.40
N GLY A 212 -6.66 5.80 -14.81
CA GLY A 212 -7.13 6.83 -13.89
C GLY A 212 -5.97 7.67 -13.36
N ASP A 213 -5.77 7.67 -12.04
CA ASP A 213 -4.65 8.36 -11.38
C ASP A 213 -3.32 7.57 -11.47
N LEU A 214 -3.38 6.30 -11.85
CA LEU A 214 -2.21 5.43 -12.02
C LEU A 214 -1.72 5.47 -13.47
N ASN A 215 -0.42 5.27 -13.66
CA ASN A 215 0.18 5.08 -14.98
C ASN A 215 1.00 3.79 -15.02
N TRP A 216 1.52 3.47 -16.21
CA TRP A 216 2.39 2.32 -16.43
C TRP A 216 3.51 2.17 -15.39
N ASN A 217 4.27 3.24 -15.16
CA ASN A 217 5.39 3.22 -14.22
C ASN A 217 4.93 2.97 -12.77
N SER A 218 3.73 3.44 -12.40
CA SER A 218 3.12 3.12 -11.12
C SER A 218 2.83 1.62 -11.00
N LEU A 219 2.29 0.98 -12.05
CA LEU A 219 2.03 -0.46 -12.02
C LEU A 219 3.33 -1.27 -11.99
N VAL A 220 4.35 -0.88 -12.76
CA VAL A 220 5.67 -1.52 -12.73
C VAL A 220 6.27 -1.45 -11.33
N ALA A 221 6.17 -0.32 -10.64
CA ALA A 221 6.66 -0.16 -9.27
C ALA A 221 5.87 -1.00 -8.25
N MET A 222 4.62 -1.38 -8.55
CA MET A 222 3.76 -2.23 -7.71
C MET A 222 3.83 -3.72 -8.10
N ALA A 223 4.62 -4.08 -9.13
CA ALA A 223 4.77 -5.46 -9.58
C ALA A 223 5.31 -6.36 -8.46
N THR A 224 4.61 -7.46 -8.19
CA THR A 224 5.03 -8.46 -7.19
C THR A 224 5.76 -9.63 -7.84
N LYS A 225 5.56 -9.84 -9.16
CA LYS A 225 6.33 -10.77 -9.99
C LYS A 225 7.05 -9.98 -11.06
N VAL A 226 8.37 -10.09 -11.12
CA VAL A 226 9.19 -9.38 -12.11
C VAL A 226 10.05 -10.39 -12.85
N TYR A 227 10.01 -10.33 -14.18
CA TYR A 227 10.71 -11.25 -15.07
C TYR A 227 11.62 -10.49 -16.05
N SER A 228 12.69 -11.16 -16.48
CA SER A 228 13.59 -10.65 -17.52
C SER A 228 12.95 -10.68 -18.90
N SER A 229 13.51 -9.91 -19.83
CA SER A 229 13.07 -9.70 -21.22
C SER A 229 12.98 -10.94 -22.13
N SER A 230 13.36 -12.12 -21.64
CA SER A 230 13.38 -13.38 -22.39
C SER A 230 12.67 -14.51 -21.63
N TYR A 231 11.90 -14.16 -20.59
CA TYR A 231 11.20 -15.16 -19.81
C TYR A 231 10.10 -15.83 -20.65
N GLN A 232 10.12 -17.16 -20.64
CA GLN A 232 9.13 -18.01 -21.27
C GLN A 232 8.38 -18.69 -20.12
N ALA A 233 7.14 -18.28 -19.86
CA ALA A 233 6.32 -18.91 -18.85
C ALA A 233 5.91 -20.30 -19.35
N SER A 234 6.24 -21.34 -18.60
CA SER A 234 5.81 -22.71 -18.90
C SER A 234 5.25 -23.39 -17.67
N ASP A 235 4.07 -24.00 -17.80
CA ASP A 235 3.43 -24.81 -16.75
C ASP A 235 3.29 -24.10 -15.39
N PHE A 236 3.10 -22.77 -15.42
CA PHE A 236 2.82 -21.98 -14.21
C PHE A 236 1.49 -22.41 -13.60
N ALA A 237 1.44 -22.48 -12.28
CA ALA A 237 0.31 -23.02 -11.55
C ALA A 237 0.27 -22.48 -10.12
N PRO A 238 -0.90 -22.48 -9.46
CA PRO A 238 -1.00 -22.08 -8.07
C PRO A 238 -0.19 -23.01 -7.16
N VAL A 239 0.51 -22.41 -6.19
CA VAL A 239 1.29 -23.14 -5.19
C VAL A 239 0.88 -22.73 -3.78
N GLY A 240 0.46 -23.70 -2.98
CA GLY A 240 0.00 -23.43 -1.62
C GLY A 240 -0.75 -24.62 -1.01
N THR A 241 -1.64 -24.30 -0.07
CA THR A 241 -2.50 -25.25 0.64
C THR A 241 -3.96 -24.81 0.56
N ALA A 242 -4.84 -25.50 1.28
CA ALA A 242 -6.24 -25.09 1.42
C ALA A 242 -6.41 -23.73 2.11
N THR A 243 -5.45 -23.27 2.92
CA THR A 243 -5.57 -22.04 3.72
C THR A 243 -4.49 -21.00 3.47
N THR A 244 -3.43 -21.36 2.74
CA THR A 244 -2.29 -20.46 2.49
C THR A 244 -1.88 -20.47 1.03
N CYS A 245 -1.52 -19.30 0.48
CA CYS A 245 -0.88 -19.18 -0.82
C CYS A 245 0.62 -18.91 -0.64
N THR A 246 1.46 -19.69 -1.32
CA THR A 246 2.92 -19.51 -1.27
C THR A 246 3.35 -18.43 -2.26
N THR A 247 3.17 -17.16 -1.87
CA THR A 247 3.42 -15.99 -2.74
C THR A 247 4.89 -15.77 -3.07
N SER A 248 5.82 -16.42 -2.38
CA SER A 248 7.26 -16.36 -2.67
C SER A 248 7.67 -17.16 -3.91
N VAL A 249 6.85 -18.12 -4.37
CA VAL A 249 7.13 -18.87 -5.60
C VAL A 249 6.89 -17.96 -6.79
N GLN A 250 7.90 -17.80 -7.65
CA GLN A 250 7.87 -16.88 -8.78
C GLN A 250 6.69 -17.16 -9.72
N ASP A 251 6.48 -18.43 -10.09
CA ASP A 251 5.48 -18.84 -11.08
C ASP A 251 4.12 -19.20 -10.46
N ASN A 252 3.92 -18.83 -9.19
CA ASN A 252 2.62 -18.88 -8.55
C ASN A 252 1.87 -17.59 -8.87
N TRP A 253 0.90 -17.66 -9.77
CA TRP A 253 0.07 -16.52 -10.18
C TRP A 253 -1.35 -16.58 -9.60
N GLY A 254 -1.56 -17.36 -8.54
CA GLY A 254 -2.90 -17.54 -7.95
C GLY A 254 -3.73 -18.58 -8.68
N ASP A 255 -4.95 -18.82 -8.17
CA ASP A 255 -5.84 -19.87 -8.67
C ASP A 255 -7.18 -19.29 -9.18
N PRO A 256 -7.39 -19.19 -10.50
CA PRO A 256 -8.64 -18.73 -11.11
C PRO A 256 -9.76 -19.78 -11.12
N MET A 257 -9.51 -21.03 -10.74
CA MET A 257 -10.50 -22.09 -10.87
C MET A 257 -11.59 -21.99 -9.79
N VAL A 258 -12.81 -22.42 -10.14
CA VAL A 258 -13.91 -22.59 -9.19
C VAL A 258 -14.52 -23.99 -9.39
N PRO A 259 -14.41 -24.91 -8.39
CA PRO A 259 -13.64 -24.75 -7.16
C PRO A 259 -12.12 -24.65 -7.43
N ALA A 260 -11.42 -23.87 -6.63
CA ALA A 260 -9.98 -23.70 -6.74
C ALA A 260 -9.25 -25.03 -6.45
N SER A 261 -8.23 -25.33 -7.25
CA SER A 261 -7.31 -26.45 -7.01
C SER A 261 -6.47 -26.25 -5.74
N VAL A 262 -6.12 -24.99 -5.45
CA VAL A 262 -5.42 -24.53 -4.25
C VAL A 262 -6.23 -23.38 -3.65
N PRO A 263 -7.22 -23.67 -2.78
CA PRO A 263 -8.13 -22.65 -2.24
C PRO A 263 -7.43 -21.47 -1.54
N GLY A 264 -6.26 -21.70 -0.93
CA GLY A 264 -5.47 -20.63 -0.32
C GLY A 264 -5.02 -19.54 -1.32
N CYS A 265 -4.95 -19.86 -2.61
CA CYS A 265 -4.54 -18.95 -3.69
C CYS A 265 -5.69 -18.32 -4.48
N SER A 266 -6.95 -18.62 -4.14
CA SER A 266 -8.13 -18.07 -4.83
C SER A 266 -8.20 -16.53 -4.82
N ASN A 267 -7.70 -15.90 -3.76
CA ASN A 267 -7.69 -14.44 -3.60
C ASN A 267 -6.33 -13.79 -3.91
N TYR A 268 -5.41 -14.51 -4.54
CA TYR A 268 -4.09 -13.98 -4.88
C TYR A 268 -4.08 -13.48 -6.33
N PHE A 269 -3.89 -12.17 -6.52
CA PHE A 269 -3.89 -11.50 -7.83
C PHE A 269 -2.62 -10.64 -7.98
N PRO A 270 -1.48 -11.22 -8.37
CA PRO A 270 -0.25 -10.46 -8.54
C PRO A 270 -0.33 -9.49 -9.73
N ILE A 271 0.46 -8.41 -9.63
CA ILE A 271 0.91 -7.65 -10.80
C ILE A 271 2.20 -8.31 -11.29
N ILE A 272 2.18 -8.79 -12.52
CA ILE A 272 3.25 -9.52 -13.19
C ILE A 272 3.86 -8.58 -14.22
N TYR A 273 5.15 -8.28 -14.08
CA TYR A 273 5.89 -7.43 -14.98
C TYR A 273 6.93 -8.22 -15.77
N VAL A 274 6.90 -8.10 -17.10
CA VAL A 274 7.92 -8.64 -18.01
C VAL A 274 8.55 -7.48 -18.76
N ASN A 275 9.87 -7.31 -18.59
CA ASN A 275 10.58 -6.23 -19.28
C ASN A 275 10.91 -6.61 -20.74
N GLY A 276 9.91 -6.74 -21.61
CA GLY A 276 10.09 -7.07 -23.03
C GLY A 276 9.02 -8.01 -23.55
N ASP A 277 9.40 -8.83 -24.54
CA ASP A 277 8.48 -9.80 -25.12
C ASP A 277 8.16 -10.92 -24.14
N PHE A 278 6.88 -11.29 -24.07
CA PHE A 278 6.38 -12.34 -23.22
C PHE A 278 5.85 -13.51 -24.05
N SER A 279 6.15 -14.73 -23.62
CA SER A 279 5.50 -15.94 -24.13
C SER A 279 5.05 -16.80 -22.97
N ALA A 280 3.86 -17.36 -23.11
CA ALA A 280 3.33 -18.36 -22.21
C ALA A 280 2.97 -19.63 -22.98
N GLN A 281 3.29 -20.79 -22.40
CA GLN A 281 2.88 -22.08 -22.90
C GLN A 281 2.47 -23.00 -21.74
N GLY A 282 1.22 -23.45 -21.75
CA GLY A 282 0.69 -24.27 -20.65
C GLY A 282 0.58 -23.48 -19.35
N GLY A 283 -0.06 -24.09 -18.35
CA GLY A 283 -0.32 -23.44 -17.08
C GLY A 283 -1.57 -22.54 -17.05
N TYR A 284 -1.86 -22.02 -15.86
CA TYR A 284 -2.97 -21.12 -15.60
C TYR A 284 -2.71 -20.30 -14.33
N GLY A 285 -3.34 -19.13 -14.25
CA GLY A 285 -3.14 -18.16 -13.18
C GLY A 285 -4.05 -16.95 -13.37
N GLN A 286 -3.91 -15.97 -12.49
CA GLN A 286 -4.72 -14.75 -12.49
C GLN A 286 -3.91 -13.53 -12.06
N GLY A 287 -4.46 -12.33 -12.29
CA GLY A 287 -3.80 -11.07 -11.94
C GLY A 287 -3.72 -10.13 -13.12
N ILE A 288 -2.74 -9.22 -13.08
CA ILE A 288 -2.52 -8.19 -14.07
C ILE A 288 -1.13 -8.42 -14.69
N LEU A 289 -1.08 -8.71 -15.98
CA LEU A 289 0.16 -8.85 -16.73
C LEU A 289 0.48 -7.53 -17.46
N ILE A 290 1.70 -7.04 -17.27
CA ILE A 290 2.27 -5.83 -17.90
C ILE A 290 3.68 -6.11 -18.42
#